data_AF-A0A930TJR5-F1
#
_entry.id   AF-A0A930TJR5-F1
#
_cell.length_a   1.000
_cell.length_b   1.000
_cell.length_c   1.000
_cell.angle_alpha   90.00
_cell.angle_beta   90.00
_cell.angle_gamma   90.00
#
_symmetry.space_group_name_H-M   'P 1'
#
loop_
_entity.id
_entity.type
_entity.pdbx_description
1 polymer ?
#
loop_
_entity_poly.entity_id
_entity_poly.type
_entity_poly.pdbx_seq_one_letter_code
_entity_poly.pdbx_strand_id
1 'polypeptide(L)'
;MYTYAFLLHSSVALDLPKGISGALELVSVADVAALVEPDLPFEGLQQSDQQLMQAVLAHDRVIRELFQQVTVLPLRFGTCFVSRQGLIDHLEAHWRNYREKLTQLQGKAEYSLKLLPRPFPETMITTEVKGKDYFLAKKKLYQDQLSWQQHQQAELPKILDVIAQRYSQWQRGEPSDGIERIYLLTEHPSDRSLEEDCQDWQQQCAYWDLKLGEPLPPYHFV
;
A
#
# COMPACT_ATOMS: atom_id res chain seq x y z
N MET A 1 14.89 20.56 -6.99
CA MET A 1 14.62 20.30 -5.56
C MET A 1 13.68 19.12 -5.43
N TYR A 2 14.18 18.02 -4.90
CA TYR A 2 13.40 16.79 -4.73
C TYR A 2 12.44 16.93 -3.55
N THR A 3 11.19 16.47 -3.67
CA THR A 3 10.17 16.60 -2.62
C THR A 3 9.57 15.24 -2.29
N TYR A 4 9.58 14.89 -1.00
CA TYR A 4 9.12 13.60 -0.51
C TYR A 4 7.64 13.61 -0.15
N ALA A 5 7.19 14.62 0.59
CA ALA A 5 5.84 14.68 1.12
C ALA A 5 5.46 16.12 1.49
N PHE A 6 4.15 16.36 1.57
CA PHE A 6 3.58 17.51 2.27
C PHE A 6 3.08 17.11 3.66
N LEU A 7 3.14 18.01 4.63
CA LEU A 7 2.71 17.79 6.01
C LEU A 7 2.10 19.09 6.57
N LEU A 8 1.37 18.99 7.68
CA LEU A 8 0.95 20.17 8.42
C LEU A 8 2.15 20.74 9.16
N HIS A 9 2.32 22.06 9.11
CA HIS A 9 3.36 22.73 9.87
C HIS A 9 3.13 22.49 11.37
N SER A 10 4.10 21.86 12.04
CA SER A 10 4.06 21.60 13.47
C SER A 10 4.99 22.54 14.20
N SER A 11 4.58 23.01 15.37
CA SER A 11 5.44 23.77 16.29
C SER A 11 6.47 22.88 17.00
N VAL A 12 6.28 21.55 16.94
CA VAL A 12 7.23 20.57 17.48
C VAL A 12 8.33 20.32 16.45
N ALA A 13 9.58 20.36 16.91
CA ALA A 13 10.73 20.02 16.07
C ALA A 13 10.62 18.55 15.63
N LEU A 14 10.62 18.33 14.31
CA LEU A 14 10.62 17.01 13.70
C LEU A 14 12.05 16.49 13.61
N ASP A 15 12.23 15.19 13.89
CA ASP A 15 13.48 14.50 13.63
C ASP A 15 13.53 14.15 12.15
N LEU A 16 14.35 14.88 11.39
CA LEU A 16 14.43 14.72 9.95
C LEU A 16 15.38 13.55 9.62
N PRO A 17 14.89 12.51 8.94
CA PRO A 17 15.70 11.36 8.60
C PRO A 17 16.77 11.72 7.56
N LYS A 18 17.71 10.81 7.33
CA LYS A 18 18.67 10.97 6.23
C LYS A 18 17.94 10.82 4.90
N GLY A 19 18.12 11.81 4.02
CA GLY A 19 17.64 11.78 2.64
C GLY A 19 18.33 10.71 1.79
N ILE A 20 18.10 10.77 0.48
CA ILE A 20 18.71 9.85 -0.48
C ILE A 20 20.22 10.05 -0.52
N SER A 21 20.68 11.30 -0.58
CA SER A 21 22.11 11.64 -0.64
C SER A 21 22.54 12.70 0.38
N GLY A 22 21.61 13.49 0.91
CA GLY A 22 21.89 14.69 1.68
C GLY A 22 20.91 14.97 2.81
N ALA A 23 21.00 16.20 3.32
CA ALA A 23 20.15 16.68 4.41
C ALA A 23 18.77 17.07 3.87
N LEU A 24 17.75 16.81 4.69
CA LEU A 24 16.38 17.23 4.39
C LEU A 24 16.13 18.62 4.98
N GLU A 25 15.27 19.37 4.29
CA GLU A 25 14.78 20.67 4.74
C GLU A 25 13.25 20.69 4.72
N LEU A 26 12.68 21.56 5.55
CA LEU A 26 11.26 21.90 5.50
C LEU A 26 11.08 23.27 4.87
N VAL A 27 10.27 23.33 3.80
CA VAL A 27 9.81 24.58 3.20
C VAL A 27 8.35 24.77 3.56
N SER A 28 8.06 25.77 4.39
CA SER A 28 6.71 26.01 4.92
C SER A 28 6.04 27.22 4.27
N VAL A 29 4.75 27.09 3.99
CA VAL A 29 3.85 28.16 3.53
C VAL A 29 2.56 28.04 4.32
N ALA A 30 2.19 29.11 5.03
CA ALA A 30 1.07 29.11 5.97
C ALA A 30 1.16 27.94 6.97
N ASP A 31 0.19 27.04 6.98
CA ASP A 31 0.11 25.87 7.86
C ASP A 31 0.45 24.53 7.16
N VAL A 32 1.03 24.58 5.96
CA VAL A 32 1.52 23.42 5.23
C VAL A 32 3.03 23.53 5.02
N ALA A 33 3.73 22.41 5.14
CA ALA A 33 5.15 22.31 4.88
C ALA A 33 5.45 21.18 3.89
N ALA A 34 6.52 21.34 3.13
CA ALA A 34 7.06 20.35 2.21
C ALA A 34 8.41 19.86 2.72
N LEU A 35 8.58 18.54 2.78
CA LEU A 35 9.85 17.90 3.07
C LEU A 35 10.64 17.72 1.77
N VAL A 36 11.81 18.35 1.70
CA VAL A 36 12.60 18.45 0.47
C VAL A 36 14.05 18.09 0.69
N GLU A 37 14.71 17.66 -0.38
CA GLU A 37 16.17 17.57 -0.47
C GLU A 37 16.62 18.50 -1.60
N PRO A 38 17.18 19.68 -1.27
CA PRO A 38 17.46 20.73 -2.24
C PRO A 38 18.52 20.33 -3.25
N ASP A 39 19.59 19.69 -2.79
CA ASP A 39 20.82 19.42 -3.55
C ASP A 39 20.87 18.01 -4.16
N LEU A 40 19.74 17.31 -4.29
CA LEU A 40 19.72 15.97 -4.86
C LEU A 40 19.78 16.02 -6.40
N PRO A 41 20.85 15.53 -7.05
CA PRO A 41 20.92 15.43 -8.51
C PRO A 41 20.11 14.21 -8.97
N PHE A 42 18.81 14.40 -9.22
CA PHE A 42 17.92 13.30 -9.58
C PHE A 42 18.37 12.53 -10.83
N GLU A 43 18.96 13.21 -11.83
CA GLU A 43 19.52 12.58 -13.03
C GLU A 43 20.63 11.57 -12.70
N GLY A 44 21.41 11.81 -11.64
CA GLY A 44 22.46 10.91 -11.18
C GLY A 44 21.94 9.59 -10.62
N LEU A 45 20.69 9.57 -10.12
CA LEU A 45 20.08 8.36 -9.55
C LEU A 45 19.60 7.37 -10.61
N GLN A 46 19.42 7.83 -11.86
CA GLN A 46 18.97 7.00 -12.98
C GLN A 46 20.12 6.35 -13.75
N GLN A 47 21.38 6.52 -13.30
CA GLN A 47 22.56 6.01 -13.99
C GLN A 47 22.72 4.49 -13.89
N SER A 48 22.12 3.86 -12.89
CA SER A 48 22.10 2.40 -12.75
C SER A 48 20.84 1.92 -12.05
N ASP A 49 20.38 0.71 -12.41
CA ASP A 49 19.22 0.06 -11.77
C ASP A 49 19.42 -0.08 -10.25
N GLN A 50 20.65 -0.34 -9.81
CA GLN A 50 20.99 -0.47 -8.40
C GLN A 50 20.84 0.86 -7.64
N GLN A 51 21.32 1.97 -8.20
CA GLN A 51 21.17 3.29 -7.58
C GLN A 51 19.72 3.74 -7.57
N LEU A 52 18.97 3.46 -8.64
CA LEU A 52 17.55 3.76 -8.71
C LEU A 52 16.78 2.98 -7.64
N MET A 53 17.06 1.69 -7.48
CA MET A 53 16.43 0.86 -6.45
C MET A 53 16.76 1.38 -5.04
N GLN A 54 18.01 1.74 -4.77
CA GLN A 54 18.42 2.32 -3.49
C GLN A 54 17.71 3.66 -3.21
N ALA A 55 17.56 4.51 -4.23
CA ALA A 55 16.86 5.78 -4.12
C ALA A 55 15.37 5.59 -3.81
N VAL A 56 14.71 4.63 -4.46
CA VAL A 56 13.30 4.29 -4.20
C VAL A 56 13.10 3.80 -2.77
N LEU A 57 14.00 2.94 -2.27
CA LEU A 57 13.96 2.45 -0.89
C LEU A 57 14.22 3.57 0.12
N ALA A 58 15.17 4.47 -0.15
CA ALA A 58 15.45 5.61 0.70
C ALA A 58 14.28 6.61 0.72
N HIS A 59 13.61 6.83 -0.41
CA HIS A 59 12.39 7.63 -0.49
C HIS A 59 11.27 7.10 0.39
N ASP A 60 10.95 5.81 0.24
CA ASP A 60 9.92 5.17 1.07
C ASP A 60 10.29 5.21 2.57
N ARG A 61 11.58 4.98 2.90
CA ARG A 61 12.08 5.09 4.28
C ARG A 61 11.84 6.48 4.87
N VAL A 62 12.21 7.54 4.15
CA VAL A 62 12.05 8.93 4.62
C VAL A 62 10.59 9.24 4.93
N ILE A 63 9.67 8.83 4.04
CA ILE A 63 8.24 9.06 4.24
C ILE A 63 7.73 8.28 5.45
N ARG A 64 8.14 7.01 5.62
CA ARG A 64 7.75 6.19 6.78
C ARG A 64 8.25 6.75 8.11
N GLU A 65 9.51 7.15 8.18
CA GLU A 65 10.10 7.74 9.39
C GLU A 65 9.42 9.06 9.76
N LEU A 66 9.03 9.86 8.75
CA LEU A 66 8.25 11.07 8.98
C LEU A 66 6.80 10.75 9.41
N PHE A 67 6.17 9.74 8.81
CA PHE A 67 4.80 9.33 9.11
C PHE A 67 4.62 8.84 10.57
N GLN A 68 5.68 8.30 11.18
CA GLN A 68 5.69 7.94 12.59
C GLN A 68 5.56 9.15 13.53
N GLN A 69 5.91 10.35 13.04
CA GLN A 69 5.91 11.58 13.83
C GLN A 69 4.68 12.46 13.53
N VAL A 70 4.26 12.52 12.26
CA VAL A 70 3.19 13.41 11.79
C VAL A 70 2.40 12.82 10.64
N THR A 71 1.19 13.34 10.41
CA THR A 71 0.42 13.02 9.21
C THR A 71 1.11 13.59 7.97
N VAL A 72 1.33 12.73 6.98
CA VAL A 72 1.99 13.08 5.72
C VAL A 72 1.08 12.82 4.52
N LEU A 73 1.24 13.65 3.50
CA LEU A 73 0.73 13.47 2.15
C LEU A 73 1.91 13.02 1.28
N PRO A 74 2.12 11.71 1.09
CA PRO A 74 3.27 11.21 0.33
C PRO A 74 3.20 11.63 -1.13
N LEU A 75 4.33 12.07 -1.69
CA LEU A 75 4.46 12.32 -3.12
C LEU A 75 5.10 11.12 -3.81
N ARG A 76 4.81 11.00 -5.12
CA ARG A 76 5.40 9.94 -5.95
C ARG A 76 6.90 10.14 -6.03
N PHE A 77 7.63 9.02 -6.05
CA PHE A 77 9.07 9.02 -6.28
C PHE A 77 9.41 9.81 -7.56
N GLY A 78 10.40 10.70 -7.46
CA GLY A 78 10.83 11.53 -8.58
C GLY A 78 10.13 12.88 -8.68
N THR A 79 9.29 13.25 -7.71
CA THR A 79 8.68 14.59 -7.68
C THR A 79 9.73 15.65 -7.40
N CYS A 80 10.02 16.48 -8.41
CA CYS A 80 11.03 17.54 -8.33
C CYS A 80 10.45 18.91 -8.73
N PHE A 81 10.72 19.93 -7.93
CA PHE A 81 10.44 21.33 -8.27
C PHE A 81 11.68 22.00 -8.84
N VAL A 82 11.47 22.90 -9.81
CA VAL A 82 12.54 23.62 -10.52
C VAL A 82 13.37 24.48 -9.56
N SER A 83 12.73 25.12 -8.59
CA SER A 83 13.38 25.99 -7.61
C SER A 83 12.61 26.02 -6.30
N ARG A 84 13.25 26.53 -5.23
CA ARG A 84 12.59 26.80 -3.95
C ARG A 84 11.41 27.75 -4.11
N GLN A 85 11.55 28.80 -4.92
CA GLN A 85 10.45 29.73 -5.20
C GLN A 85 9.29 29.03 -5.91
N GLY A 86 9.56 28.18 -6.90
CA GLY A 86 8.50 27.44 -7.59
C GLY A 86 7.74 26.48 -6.68
N LEU A 87 8.39 25.90 -5.67
CA LEU A 87 7.70 25.14 -4.62
C LEU A 87 6.82 26.05 -3.74
N ILE A 88 7.35 27.21 -3.33
CA ILE A 88 6.60 28.17 -2.51
C ILE A 88 5.34 28.63 -3.27
N ASP A 89 5.49 29.05 -4.52
CA ASP A 89 4.36 29.49 -5.36
C ASP A 89 3.31 28.38 -5.53
N HIS A 90 3.76 27.13 -5.70
CA HIS A 90 2.88 25.96 -5.79
C HIS A 90 2.13 25.70 -4.47
N LEU A 91 2.82 25.78 -3.33
CA LEU A 91 2.19 25.67 -2.03
C LEU A 91 1.21 26.83 -1.79
N GLU A 92 1.55 28.06 -2.13
CA GLU A 92 0.66 29.23 -1.99
C GLU A 92 -0.62 29.09 -2.83
N ALA A 93 -0.52 28.50 -4.02
CA ALA A 93 -1.68 28.25 -4.87
C ALA A 93 -2.60 27.13 -4.35
N HIS A 94 -2.04 26.13 -3.66
CA HIS A 94 -2.74 24.88 -3.35
C HIS A 94 -2.84 24.51 -1.86
N TRP A 95 -2.30 25.33 -0.94
CA TRP A 95 -2.19 24.98 0.48
C TRP A 95 -3.53 24.61 1.12
N ARG A 96 -4.63 25.28 0.75
CA ARG A 96 -5.96 24.97 1.30
C ARG A 96 -6.39 23.53 0.99
N ASN A 97 -6.15 23.09 -0.25
CA ASN A 97 -6.46 21.72 -0.66
C ASN A 97 -5.59 20.71 0.10
N TYR A 98 -4.28 20.98 0.23
CA TYR A 98 -3.37 20.12 0.97
C TYR A 98 -3.73 20.04 2.46
N ARG A 99 -4.08 21.17 3.07
CA ARG A 99 -4.55 21.25 4.46
C ARG A 99 -5.81 20.40 4.66
N GLU A 100 -6.79 20.51 3.78
CA GLU A 100 -8.02 19.71 3.84
C GLU A 100 -7.71 18.22 3.73
N LYS A 101 -6.88 17.80 2.76
CA LYS A 101 -6.44 16.41 2.62
C LYS A 101 -5.71 15.90 3.87
N LEU A 102 -4.73 16.66 4.37
CA LEU A 102 -3.98 16.31 5.57
C LEU A 102 -4.88 16.20 6.80
N THR A 103 -5.89 17.07 6.93
CA THR A 103 -6.88 17.01 8.01
C THR A 103 -7.73 15.74 7.90
N GLN A 104 -8.14 15.33 6.69
CA GLN A 104 -8.90 14.10 6.47
C GLN A 104 -8.10 12.82 6.75
N LEU A 105 -6.78 12.88 6.59
CA LEU A 105 -5.83 11.80 6.85
C LEU A 105 -5.31 11.78 8.29
N GLN A 106 -5.65 12.79 9.09
CA GLN A 106 -5.13 12.92 10.44
C GLN A 106 -5.54 11.71 11.30
N GLY A 107 -4.56 11.09 11.96
CA GLY A 107 -4.77 9.90 12.79
C GLY A 107 -5.08 8.62 12.02
N LYS A 108 -5.06 8.66 10.67
CA LYS A 108 -5.32 7.49 9.82
C LYS A 108 -4.03 6.91 9.23
N ALA A 109 -4.06 5.61 8.99
CA ALA A 109 -3.02 4.86 8.30
C ALA A 109 -3.64 4.00 7.19
N GLU A 110 -2.84 3.73 6.17
CA GLU A 110 -3.19 2.80 5.12
C GLU A 110 -2.75 1.38 5.50
N TYR A 111 -3.66 0.42 5.38
CA TYR A 111 -3.38 -1.00 5.57
C TYR A 111 -3.56 -1.73 4.26
N SER A 112 -2.58 -2.58 3.91
CA SER A 112 -2.69 -3.47 2.75
C SER A 112 -3.16 -4.84 3.20
N LEU A 113 -4.34 -5.25 2.74
CA LEU A 113 -4.84 -6.61 2.88
C LEU A 113 -4.59 -7.36 1.56
N LYS A 114 -3.80 -8.43 1.64
CA LYS A 114 -3.51 -9.32 0.51
C LYS A 114 -4.35 -10.58 0.64
N LEU A 115 -5.02 -10.99 -0.43
CA LEU A 115 -5.70 -12.28 -0.50
C LEU A 115 -4.92 -13.15 -1.47
N LEU A 116 -4.28 -14.19 -0.95
CA LEU A 116 -3.51 -15.15 -1.72
C LEU A 116 -4.41 -16.35 -2.06
N PRO A 117 -4.50 -16.76 -3.34
CA PRO A 117 -5.35 -17.88 -3.71
C PRO A 117 -4.75 -19.17 -3.16
N ARG A 118 -5.55 -19.95 -2.41
CA ARG A 118 -5.11 -21.28 -1.98
C ARG A 118 -5.04 -22.23 -3.18
N PRO A 119 -3.95 -23.00 -3.33
CA PRO A 119 -3.85 -23.97 -4.40
C PRO A 119 -4.88 -25.08 -4.19
N PHE A 120 -5.37 -25.65 -5.29
CA PHE A 120 -6.19 -26.85 -5.24
C PHE A 120 -5.38 -27.97 -4.56
N PRO A 121 -5.92 -28.65 -3.53
CA PRO A 121 -5.20 -29.72 -2.86
C PRO A 121 -4.92 -30.85 -3.86
N GLU A 122 -3.65 -31.09 -4.17
CA GLU A 122 -3.24 -32.18 -5.06
C GLU A 122 -3.57 -33.53 -4.41
N THR A 123 -4.72 -34.09 -4.73
CA THR A 123 -4.96 -35.52 -4.46
C THR A 123 -4.07 -36.33 -5.39
N MET A 124 -3.08 -37.02 -4.82
CA MET A 124 -2.24 -37.95 -5.56
C MET A 124 -3.14 -39.03 -6.18
N ILE A 125 -3.30 -39.01 -7.50
CA ILE A 125 -3.86 -40.15 -8.22
C ILE A 125 -2.82 -41.26 -8.09
N THR A 126 -3.08 -42.25 -7.25
CA THR A 126 -2.21 -43.42 -7.09
C THR A 126 -2.03 -44.07 -8.45
N THR A 127 -0.78 -44.18 -8.90
CA THR A 127 -0.35 -44.72 -10.20
C THR A 127 -0.71 -46.19 -10.42
N GLU A 128 -1.31 -46.85 -9.44
CA GLU A 128 -1.78 -48.24 -9.49
C GLU A 128 -3.10 -48.42 -10.26
N VAL A 129 -3.83 -47.34 -10.55
CA VAL A 129 -5.10 -47.40 -11.28
C VAL A 129 -4.81 -47.34 -12.79
N LYS A 130 -4.93 -48.46 -13.52
CA LYS A 130 -4.66 -48.55 -14.97
C LYS A 130 -5.97 -48.58 -15.79
N GLY A 131 -5.95 -47.96 -16.97
CA GLY A 131 -7.04 -48.06 -17.96
C GLY A 131 -8.20 -47.10 -17.71
N LYS A 132 -9.45 -47.57 -17.84
CA LYS A 132 -10.68 -46.75 -17.75
C LYS A 132 -10.77 -45.97 -16.44
N ASP A 133 -10.35 -46.59 -15.34
CA ASP A 133 -10.42 -46.00 -14.00
C ASP A 133 -9.45 -44.82 -13.83
N TYR A 134 -8.30 -44.85 -14.53
CA TYR A 134 -7.39 -43.69 -14.61
C TYR A 134 -8.04 -42.50 -15.31
N PHE A 135 -8.71 -42.73 -16.44
CA PHE A 135 -9.40 -41.66 -17.17
C PHE A 135 -10.56 -41.08 -16.37
N LEU A 136 -11.31 -41.91 -15.63
CA LEU A 136 -12.37 -41.45 -14.72
C LEU A 136 -11.79 -40.62 -13.55
N ALA A 137 -10.70 -41.07 -12.94
CA ALA A 137 -10.02 -40.34 -11.87
C ALA A 137 -9.46 -38.99 -12.36
N LYS A 138 -8.84 -38.97 -13.55
CA LYS A 138 -8.33 -37.74 -14.18
C LYS A 138 -9.46 -36.76 -14.54
N LYS A 139 -10.59 -37.26 -15.07
CA LYS A 139 -11.77 -36.43 -15.35
C LYS A 139 -12.33 -35.83 -14.05
N LYS A 140 -12.44 -36.62 -12.99
CA LYS A 140 -12.91 -36.15 -11.68
C LYS A 140 -11.99 -35.08 -11.12
N LEU A 141 -10.67 -35.29 -11.14
CA LEU A 141 -9.68 -34.31 -10.66
C LEU A 141 -9.80 -32.98 -11.42
N TYR A 142 -9.96 -33.02 -12.75
CA TYR A 142 -10.18 -31.82 -13.55
C TYR A 142 -11.49 -31.10 -13.18
N GLN A 143 -12.58 -31.84 -12.95
CA GLN A 143 -13.85 -31.27 -12.51
C GLN A 143 -13.74 -30.64 -11.12
N ASP A 144 -13.07 -31.31 -10.19
CA ASP A 144 -12.83 -30.84 -8.83
C ASP A 144 -11.99 -29.55 -8.87
N GLN A 145 -10.94 -29.50 -9.69
CA GLN A 145 -10.12 -28.30 -9.90
C GLN A 145 -10.93 -27.12 -10.47
N LEU A 146 -11.80 -27.38 -11.46
CA LEU A 146 -12.67 -26.34 -12.01
C LEU A 146 -13.66 -25.81 -10.95
N SER A 147 -14.26 -26.71 -10.17
CA SER A 147 -15.18 -26.33 -9.09
C SER A 147 -14.48 -25.51 -8.00
N TRP A 148 -13.22 -25.86 -7.68
CA TRP A 148 -12.38 -25.11 -6.73
C TRP A 148 -12.16 -23.67 -7.20
N GLN A 149 -11.78 -23.48 -8.47
CA GLN A 149 -11.61 -22.16 -9.05
C GLN A 149 -12.92 -21.35 -9.06
N GLN A 150 -14.04 -22.00 -9.37
CA GLN A 150 -15.36 -21.35 -9.35
C GLN A 150 -15.74 -20.89 -7.93
N HIS A 151 -15.54 -21.73 -6.92
CA HIS A 151 -15.80 -21.35 -5.53
C HIS A 151 -14.87 -20.20 -5.07
N GLN A 152 -13.59 -20.27 -5.41
CA GLN A 152 -12.63 -19.20 -5.10
C GLN A 152 -13.03 -17.86 -5.71
N GLN A 153 -13.44 -17.85 -6.98
CA GLN A 153 -13.93 -16.63 -7.66
C GLN A 153 -15.26 -16.13 -7.08
N ALA A 154 -16.12 -17.03 -6.58
CA ALA A 154 -17.40 -16.66 -5.96
C ALA A 154 -17.25 -16.15 -4.51
N GLU A 155 -16.16 -16.48 -3.81
CA GLU A 155 -15.87 -15.93 -2.46
C GLU A 155 -15.35 -14.49 -2.52
N LEU A 156 -14.54 -14.16 -3.53
CA LEU A 156 -13.93 -12.83 -3.66
C LEU A 156 -14.92 -11.66 -3.58
N PRO A 157 -16.04 -11.61 -4.34
CA PRO A 157 -16.99 -10.50 -4.21
C PRO A 157 -17.64 -10.45 -2.83
N LYS A 158 -17.88 -11.58 -2.16
CA LYS A 158 -18.49 -11.61 -0.83
C LYS A 158 -17.59 -10.96 0.22
N ILE A 159 -16.29 -11.26 0.19
CA ILE A 159 -15.36 -10.64 1.13
C ILE A 159 -15.18 -9.14 0.85
N LEU A 160 -15.19 -8.74 -0.43
CA LEU A 160 -15.18 -7.33 -0.80
C LEU A 160 -16.42 -6.58 -0.29
N ASP A 161 -17.60 -7.20 -0.37
CA ASP A 161 -18.84 -6.62 0.15
C ASP A 161 -18.80 -6.45 1.67
N VAL A 162 -18.28 -7.45 2.40
CA VAL A 162 -18.12 -7.38 3.87
C VAL A 162 -17.17 -6.24 4.25
N ILE A 163 -16.03 -6.11 3.55
CA ILE A 163 -15.06 -5.03 3.77
C ILE A 163 -15.72 -3.68 3.50
N ALA A 164 -16.44 -3.54 2.38
CA ALA A 164 -17.09 -2.30 1.99
C ALA A 164 -18.19 -1.84 2.96
N GLN A 165 -18.87 -2.78 3.63
CA GLN A 165 -19.87 -2.47 4.65
C GLN A 165 -19.23 -1.96 5.96
N ARG A 166 -18.01 -2.43 6.27
CA ARG A 166 -17.31 -2.12 7.52
C ARG A 166 -16.41 -0.90 7.44
N TYR A 167 -15.76 -0.70 6.29
CA TYR A 167 -14.77 0.35 6.05
C TYR A 167 -15.26 1.28 4.93
N SER A 168 -15.44 2.56 5.25
CA SER A 168 -15.93 3.56 4.29
C SER A 168 -14.87 4.02 3.28
N GLN A 169 -13.59 3.94 3.65
CA GLN A 169 -12.46 4.31 2.78
C GLN A 169 -11.64 3.06 2.46
N TRP A 170 -11.98 2.41 1.36
CA TRP A 170 -11.25 1.26 0.84
C TRP A 170 -11.06 1.39 -0.68
N GLN A 171 -10.03 0.73 -1.19
CA GLN A 171 -9.77 0.63 -2.63
C GLN A 171 -9.26 -0.77 -2.98
N ARG A 172 -9.63 -1.27 -4.16
CA ARG A 172 -9.04 -2.49 -4.73
C ARG A 172 -7.87 -2.09 -5.63
N GLY A 173 -6.70 -2.62 -5.33
CA GLY A 173 -5.52 -2.50 -6.18
C GLY A 173 -5.56 -3.47 -7.37
N GLU A 174 -4.60 -3.31 -8.28
CA GLU A 174 -4.43 -4.27 -9.37
C GLU A 174 -3.94 -5.62 -8.83
N PRO A 175 -4.57 -6.74 -9.22
CA PRO A 175 -4.09 -8.06 -8.85
C PRO A 175 -2.75 -8.33 -9.56
N SER A 176 -1.82 -8.98 -8.85
CA SER A 176 -0.55 -9.43 -9.43
C SER A 176 -0.27 -10.86 -9.00
N ASP A 177 0.11 -11.72 -9.94
CA ASP A 177 0.33 -13.16 -9.72
C ASP A 177 -0.85 -13.87 -9.03
N GLY A 178 -2.08 -13.44 -9.34
CA GLY A 178 -3.31 -13.97 -8.74
C GLY A 178 -3.57 -13.50 -7.30
N ILE A 179 -2.69 -12.67 -6.73
CA ILE A 179 -2.87 -12.07 -5.40
C ILE A 179 -3.71 -10.81 -5.53
N GLU A 180 -4.87 -10.81 -4.89
CA GLU A 180 -5.72 -9.63 -4.78
C GLU A 180 -5.18 -8.71 -3.69
N ARG A 181 -5.21 -7.40 -3.96
CA ARG A 181 -4.72 -6.36 -3.03
C ARG A 181 -5.85 -5.40 -2.73
N ILE A 182 -6.10 -5.20 -1.44
CA ILE A 182 -7.09 -4.25 -0.94
C ILE A 182 -6.36 -3.28 -0.04
N TYR A 183 -6.62 -1.99 -0.23
CA TYR A 183 -6.08 -0.92 0.61
C TYR A 183 -7.22 -0.36 1.45
N LEU A 184 -6.98 -0.24 2.74
CA LEU A 184 -7.93 0.28 3.72
C LEU A 184 -7.33 1.53 4.36
N LEU A 185 -8.08 2.63 4.39
CA LEU A 185 -7.70 3.81 5.14
C LEU A 185 -8.58 3.88 6.39
N THR A 186 -7.98 3.62 7.54
CA THR A 186 -8.68 3.65 8.83
C THR A 186 -7.83 4.41 9.84
N GLU A 187 -8.46 4.89 10.91
CA GLU A 187 -7.73 5.36 12.09
C GLU A 187 -6.72 4.31 12.50
N HIS A 188 -5.55 4.73 13.01
CA HIS A 188 -4.61 3.81 13.62
C HIS A 188 -5.38 3.04 14.69
N PRO A 189 -5.72 1.76 14.45
CA PRO A 189 -6.47 1.01 15.42
C PRO A 189 -5.60 1.02 16.67
N SER A 190 -6.20 1.16 17.84
CA SER A 190 -5.70 0.35 18.94
C SER A 190 -5.69 -1.08 18.41
N ASP A 191 -4.51 -1.62 18.07
CA ASP A 191 -4.20 -2.70 17.08
C ASP A 191 -5.20 -3.87 16.91
N ARG A 192 -6.08 -4.10 17.87
CA ARG A 192 -7.01 -5.23 17.93
C ARG A 192 -8.10 -5.26 16.85
N SER A 193 -8.75 -4.16 16.49
CA SER A 193 -10.01 -4.28 15.72
C SER A 193 -9.83 -4.76 14.27
N LEU A 194 -8.79 -4.31 13.57
CA LEU A 194 -8.56 -4.70 12.17
C LEU A 194 -7.93 -6.09 12.07
N GLU A 195 -7.07 -6.46 13.02
CA GLU A 195 -6.53 -7.81 13.12
C GLU A 195 -7.63 -8.83 13.43
N GLU A 196 -8.54 -8.51 14.35
CA GLU A 196 -9.73 -9.32 14.66
C GLU A 196 -10.63 -9.46 13.43
N ASP A 197 -10.96 -8.36 12.74
CA ASP A 197 -11.73 -8.39 11.50
C ASP A 197 -11.05 -9.30 10.45
N CYS A 198 -9.73 -9.20 10.29
CA CYS A 198 -8.97 -10.04 9.35
C CYS A 198 -9.02 -11.53 9.72
N GLN A 199 -8.98 -11.87 11.02
CA GLN A 199 -9.12 -13.24 11.49
C GLN A 199 -10.54 -13.78 11.23
N ASP A 200 -11.56 -12.97 11.47
CA ASP A 200 -12.96 -13.33 11.20
C ASP A 200 -13.20 -13.55 9.71
N TRP A 201 -12.63 -12.70 8.85
CA TRP A 201 -12.67 -12.86 7.41
C TRP A 201 -11.93 -14.12 6.95
N GLN A 202 -10.78 -14.44 7.55
CA GLN A 202 -10.04 -15.66 7.25
C GLN A 202 -10.84 -16.93 7.57
N GLN A 203 -11.70 -16.90 8.60
CA GLN A 203 -12.61 -18.01 8.91
C GLN A 203 -13.76 -18.15 7.90
N GLN A 204 -14.13 -17.05 7.23
CA GLN A 204 -15.22 -17.01 6.24
C GLN A 204 -14.74 -17.29 4.81
N CYS A 205 -13.43 -17.22 4.55
CA CYS A 205 -12.83 -17.49 3.25
C CYS A 205 -12.01 -18.78 3.28
N ALA A 206 -12.56 -19.86 2.71
CA ALA A 206 -11.88 -21.16 2.70
C ALA A 206 -10.84 -21.29 1.58
N TYR A 207 -10.99 -20.50 0.50
CA TYR A 207 -10.18 -20.61 -0.72
C TYR A 207 -9.10 -19.52 -0.84
N TRP A 208 -8.99 -18.65 0.16
CA TRP A 208 -8.05 -17.54 0.21
C TRP A 208 -7.29 -17.52 1.54
N ASP A 209 -6.01 -17.16 1.46
CA ASP A 209 -5.18 -16.80 2.61
C ASP A 209 -5.06 -15.29 2.69
N LEU A 210 -5.61 -14.69 3.75
CA LEU A 210 -5.58 -13.27 4.02
C LEU A 210 -4.30 -12.92 4.79
N LYS A 211 -3.62 -11.87 4.34
CA LYS A 211 -2.45 -11.31 5.01
C LYS A 211 -2.60 -9.80 5.15
N LEU A 212 -2.70 -9.33 6.39
CA LEU A 212 -2.68 -7.92 6.73
C LEU A 212 -1.24 -7.42 6.78
N GLY A 213 -0.99 -6.28 6.14
CA GLY A 213 0.28 -5.55 6.21
C GLY A 213 0.32 -4.55 7.36
N GLU A 214 1.51 -4.04 7.63
CA GLU A 214 1.75 -2.98 8.60
C GLU A 214 1.08 -1.65 8.19
N PRO A 215 0.86 -0.72 9.14
CA PRO A 215 0.40 0.63 8.84
C PRO A 215 1.41 1.37 7.96
N LEU A 216 0.93 1.88 6.83
CA LEU A 216 1.70 2.64 5.86
C LEU A 216 1.18 4.08 5.73
N PRO A 217 2.04 5.00 5.23
CA PRO A 217 1.58 6.27 4.71
C PRO A 217 0.49 6.07 3.64
N PRO A 218 -0.44 7.02 3.48
CA PRO A 218 -1.63 6.85 2.63
C PRO A 218 -1.33 7.02 1.13
N TYR A 219 -0.46 6.19 0.57
CA TYR A 219 -0.04 6.25 -0.83
C TYR A 219 -1.19 6.13 -1.85
N HIS A 220 -2.23 5.37 -1.53
CA HIS A 220 -3.35 5.10 -2.43
C HIS A 220 -4.56 6.04 -2.23
N PHE A 221 -4.53 6.87 -1.19
CA PHE A 221 -5.66 7.73 -0.81
C PHE A 221 -5.41 9.22 -1.02
N VAL A 222 -4.35 9.58 -1.76
CA VAL A 222 -3.89 10.96 -2.01
C VAL A 222 -4.08 11.47 -3.42
#